data_AF-A0A1I3F671-F1
#
_entry.id   AF-A0A1I3F671-F1
#
_cell.length_a   1.000
_cell.length_b   1.000
_cell.length_c   1.000
_cell.angle_alpha   90.00
_cell.angle_beta   90.00
_cell.angle_gamma   90.00
#
_symmetry.space_group_name_H-M   'P 1'
#
loop_
_entity.id
_entity.type
_entity.pdbx_description
1 polymer ?
#
loop_
_entity_poly.entity_id
_entity_poly.type
_entity_poly.pdbx_seq_one_letter_code
_entity_poly.pdbx_strand_id
1 'polypeptide(L)'
;MESSLGGSLLVAKYDKMNEKNRQESRRKIERAVEEIRKASSEGKSLSVSELSQKTGLSKGFFYKNEEVKSVLDKEREKIDQGKLVQIKREVREKSMEKQVEIYQNEIKKLLEENERLKKENMMLTRKVEKLSMK
;
A
#
# COMPACT_ATOMS: atom_id res chain seq x y z
N MET A 1 -64.97 15.38 -19.47
CA MET A 1 -63.59 15.37 -20.00
C MET A 1 -62.58 16.12 -19.10
N GLU A 2 -62.94 16.54 -17.88
CA GLU A 2 -62.01 17.30 -17.01
C GLU A 2 -61.15 16.43 -16.09
N SER A 3 -61.56 15.19 -15.81
CA SER A 3 -60.86 14.26 -14.91
C SER A 3 -59.54 13.70 -15.47
N SER A 4 -59.31 13.78 -16.79
CA SER A 4 -58.09 13.26 -17.43
C SER A 4 -56.90 14.24 -17.37
N LEU A 5 -57.16 15.55 -17.30
CA LEU A 5 -56.11 16.58 -17.32
C LEU A 5 -55.40 16.70 -15.97
N GLY A 6 -56.12 16.49 -14.86
CA GLY A 6 -55.56 16.48 -13.51
C GLY A 6 -54.58 15.34 -13.28
N GLY A 7 -54.85 14.15 -13.82
CA GLY A 7 -53.95 12.98 -13.75
C GLY A 7 -52.62 13.21 -14.47
N SER A 8 -52.67 13.70 -15.71
CA SER A 8 -51.45 13.96 -16.51
C SER A 8 -50.57 15.05 -15.90
N LEU A 9 -51.15 16.09 -15.29
CA LEU A 9 -50.39 17.15 -14.62
C LEU A 9 -49.68 16.65 -13.35
N LEU A 10 -50.30 15.74 -12.61
CA LEU A 10 -49.68 15.10 -11.45
C LEU A 10 -48.52 14.19 -11.86
N VAL A 11 -48.71 13.33 -12.87
CA VAL A 11 -47.66 12.46 -13.41
C VAL A 11 -46.45 13.29 -13.88
N ALA A 12 -46.68 14.36 -14.63
CA ALA A 12 -45.60 15.26 -15.07
C ALA A 12 -44.84 15.94 -13.91
N LYS A 13 -45.54 16.29 -12.82
CA LYS A 13 -44.90 16.83 -11.60
C LYS A 13 -44.06 15.77 -10.89
N TYR A 14 -44.56 14.54 -10.78
CA TYR A 14 -43.84 13.41 -10.19
C TYR A 14 -42.59 13.05 -10.99
N ASP A 15 -42.68 13.01 -12.32
CA ASP A 15 -41.54 12.72 -13.19
C ASP A 15 -40.45 13.79 -13.07
N LYS A 16 -40.84 15.07 -13.07
CA LYS A 16 -39.90 16.19 -12.91
C LYS A 16 -39.21 16.16 -11.54
N MET A 17 -39.93 15.80 -10.49
CA MET A 17 -39.38 15.62 -9.14
C MET A 17 -38.40 14.44 -9.07
N ASN A 18 -38.78 13.29 -9.64
CA ASN A 18 -37.93 12.10 -9.68
C ASN A 18 -36.63 12.36 -10.44
N GLU A 19 -36.69 13.09 -11.57
CA GLU A 19 -35.49 13.43 -12.32
C GLU A 19 -34.57 14.37 -11.54
N LYS A 20 -35.12 15.38 -10.85
CA LYS A 20 -34.34 16.25 -9.96
C LYS A 20 -33.66 15.45 -8.84
N ASN A 21 -34.36 14.50 -8.24
CA ASN A 21 -33.81 13.63 -7.19
C ASN A 21 -32.71 12.71 -7.71
N ARG A 22 -32.86 12.16 -8.93
CA ARG A 22 -31.81 11.35 -9.57
C ARG A 22 -30.56 12.19 -9.87
N GLN A 23 -30.73 13.39 -10.38
CA GLN A 23 -29.61 14.31 -10.63
C GLN A 23 -28.87 14.67 -9.34
N GLU A 24 -29.59 15.02 -8.28
CA GLU A 24 -28.98 15.30 -6.98
C GLU A 24 -28.27 14.07 -6.40
N SER A 25 -28.85 12.87 -6.54
CA SER A 25 -28.18 11.64 -6.13
C SER A 25 -26.88 11.41 -6.90
N ARG A 26 -26.87 11.60 -8.23
CA ARG A 26 -25.66 11.47 -9.06
C ARG A 26 -24.56 12.43 -8.62
N ARG A 27 -24.89 13.71 -8.42
CA ARG A 27 -23.94 14.72 -7.93
C ARG A 27 -23.31 14.35 -6.58
N LYS A 28 -24.11 13.79 -5.66
CA LYS A 28 -23.59 13.33 -4.35
C LYS A 28 -22.63 12.15 -4.50
N ILE A 29 -22.92 11.21 -5.40
CA ILE A 29 -22.05 10.07 -5.70
C ILE A 29 -20.73 10.57 -6.30
N GLU A 30 -20.80 11.41 -7.34
CA GLU A 30 -19.62 11.98 -8.01
C GLU A 30 -18.71 12.69 -7.01
N ARG A 31 -19.28 13.55 -6.15
CA ARG A 31 -18.53 14.26 -5.11
C ARG A 31 -17.85 13.32 -4.13
N ALA A 32 -18.54 12.26 -3.70
CA ALA A 32 -17.98 11.27 -2.78
C ALA A 32 -16.83 10.50 -3.44
N VAL A 33 -17.02 10.05 -4.68
CA VAL A 33 -16.02 9.31 -5.45
C VAL A 33 -14.78 10.15 -5.72
N GLU A 34 -14.96 11.43 -6.08
CA GLU A 34 -13.86 12.37 -6.30
C GLU A 34 -13.04 12.56 -5.03
N GLU A 35 -13.67 12.80 -3.88
CA GLU A 35 -12.94 12.99 -2.61
C GLU A 35 -12.23 11.70 -2.17
N ILE A 36 -12.82 10.52 -2.40
CA ILE A 36 -12.16 9.23 -2.13
C ILE A 36 -10.88 9.10 -2.97
N ARG A 37 -10.97 9.34 -4.28
CA ARG A 37 -9.81 9.24 -5.18
C ARG A 37 -8.75 10.27 -4.84
N LYS A 38 -9.15 11.49 -4.50
CA LYS A 38 -8.25 12.55 -4.06
C LYS A 38 -7.52 12.14 -2.77
N ALA A 39 -8.24 11.71 -1.75
CA ALA A 39 -7.64 11.25 -0.50
C ALA A 39 -6.69 10.07 -0.70
N SER A 40 -7.04 9.13 -1.59
CA SER A 40 -6.18 8.01 -2.01
C SER A 40 -4.88 8.51 -2.67
N SER A 41 -4.98 9.44 -3.63
CA SER A 41 -3.81 10.01 -4.31
C SER A 41 -2.89 10.84 -3.41
N GLU A 42 -3.46 11.49 -2.39
CA GLU A 42 -2.71 12.23 -1.36
C GLU A 42 -2.09 11.30 -0.31
N GLY A 43 -2.31 9.98 -0.39
CA GLY A 43 -1.81 8.99 0.57
C GLY A 43 -2.47 9.11 1.96
N LYS A 44 -3.60 9.80 2.05
CA LYS A 44 -4.31 10.01 3.32
C LYS A 44 -5.15 8.78 3.68
N SER A 45 -5.46 8.65 4.97
CA SER A 45 -6.40 7.65 5.45
C SER A 45 -7.77 7.85 4.78
N LEU A 46 -8.35 6.77 4.26
CA LEU A 46 -9.70 6.77 3.71
C LEU A 46 -10.74 6.56 4.83
N SER A 47 -10.74 7.44 5.84
CA SER A 47 -11.72 7.40 6.93
C SER A 47 -13.06 7.97 6.49
N VAL A 48 -14.14 7.23 6.73
CA VAL A 48 -15.51 7.70 6.41
C VAL A 48 -15.86 8.98 7.19
N SER A 49 -15.31 9.17 8.39
CA SER A 49 -15.53 10.41 9.16
C SER A 49 -14.91 11.62 8.47
N GLU A 50 -13.68 11.49 7.95
CA GLU A 50 -12.98 12.57 7.25
C GLU A 50 -13.64 12.86 5.89
N LEU A 51 -13.98 11.82 5.14
CA LEU A 51 -14.69 11.94 3.87
C LEU A 51 -16.06 12.61 4.05
N SER A 52 -16.78 12.24 5.11
CA SER A 52 -18.06 12.87 5.49
C SER A 52 -17.90 14.35 5.80
N GLN A 53 -16.88 14.72 6.59
CA GLN A 53 -16.61 16.12 6.92
C GLN A 53 -16.26 16.96 5.69
N LYS A 54 -15.45 16.42 4.77
CA LYS A 54 -15.02 17.17 3.57
C LYS A 54 -16.11 17.30 2.50
N THR A 55 -16.91 16.26 2.31
CA THR A 55 -17.96 16.24 1.27
C THR A 55 -19.28 16.87 1.74
N GLY A 56 -19.48 16.98 3.05
CA GLY A 56 -20.76 17.35 3.66
C GLY A 56 -21.82 16.25 3.58
N LEU A 57 -21.45 15.04 3.17
CA LEU A 57 -22.35 13.89 3.07
C LEU A 57 -22.35 13.12 4.39
N SER A 58 -23.48 12.50 4.74
CA SER A 58 -23.56 11.71 5.97
C SER A 58 -22.70 10.46 5.89
N LYS A 59 -22.17 9.98 7.03
CA LYS A 59 -21.45 8.70 7.09
C LYS A 59 -22.28 7.54 6.52
N GLY A 60 -23.59 7.55 6.78
CA GLY A 60 -24.53 6.56 6.25
C GLY A 60 -24.59 6.53 4.72
N PHE A 61 -24.36 7.66 4.05
CA PHE A 61 -24.29 7.71 2.58
C PHE A 61 -23.12 6.87 2.04
N PHE A 62 -21.94 6.97 2.65
CA PHE A 62 -20.75 6.19 2.27
C PHE A 62 -20.92 4.69 2.50
N TYR A 63 -21.74 4.29 3.47
CA TYR A 63 -21.98 2.86 3.75
C TYR A 63 -23.14 2.26 2.95
N LYS A 64 -24.17 3.05 2.63
CA LYS A 64 -25.40 2.57 1.98
C LYS A 64 -25.39 2.68 0.47
N ASN A 65 -24.61 3.60 -0.09
CA ASN A 65 -24.48 3.70 -1.53
C ASN A 65 -23.40 2.72 -2.02
N GLU A 66 -23.84 1.65 -2.71
CA GLU A 66 -22.94 0.57 -3.16
C GLU A 66 -21.84 1.05 -4.12
N GLU A 67 -22.11 2.05 -4.94
CA GLU A 67 -21.09 2.60 -5.85
C GLU A 67 -19.97 3.30 -5.08
N VAL A 68 -20.34 4.20 -4.16
CA VAL A 68 -19.39 4.91 -3.29
C VAL A 68 -18.61 3.93 -2.42
N LYS A 69 -19.30 2.95 -1.83
CA LYS A 69 -18.69 1.91 -1.00
C LYS A 69 -17.70 1.06 -1.79
N SER A 70 -18.08 0.61 -2.99
CA SER A 70 -17.20 -0.18 -3.86
C SER A 70 -15.94 0.59 -4.23
N VAL A 71 -16.04 1.88 -4.54
CA VAL A 71 -14.87 2.72 -4.82
C VAL A 71 -14.00 2.88 -3.57
N LEU A 72 -14.60 3.14 -2.41
CA LEU A 72 -13.89 3.27 -1.15
C LEU A 72 -13.08 2.01 -0.81
N ASP A 73 -13.70 0.84 -0.93
CA ASP A 73 -13.07 -0.44 -0.61
C ASP A 73 -11.92 -0.76 -1.59
N LYS A 74 -12.12 -0.51 -2.89
CA LYS A 74 -11.06 -0.67 -3.90
C LYS A 74 -9.85 0.22 -3.64
N GLU A 75 -10.08 1.49 -3.29
CA GLU A 75 -8.97 2.41 -3.01
C GLU A 75 -8.25 2.05 -1.70
N ARG A 76 -8.96 1.57 -0.68
CA ARG A 76 -8.36 1.03 0.54
C ARG A 76 -7.48 -0.19 0.26
N GLU A 77 -7.99 -1.14 -0.53
CA GLU A 77 -7.24 -2.34 -0.88
C GLU A 77 -5.94 -2.00 -1.62
N LYS A 78 -5.98 -1.05 -2.57
CA LYS A 78 -4.77 -0.57 -3.26
C LYS A 78 -3.72 -0.02 -2.30
N ILE A 79 -4.15 0.80 -1.33
CA ILE A 79 -3.25 1.38 -0.33
C ILE A 79 -2.62 0.27 0.52
N ASP A 80 -3.41 -0.70 0.96
CA ASP A 80 -2.93 -1.77 1.83
C ASP A 80 -2.00 -2.75 1.08
N GLN A 81 -2.27 -3.04 -0.20
CA GLN A 81 -1.34 -3.76 -1.06
C GLN A 81 0.00 -3.02 -1.21
N GLY A 82 -0.04 -1.70 -1.41
CA GLY A 82 1.16 -0.85 -1.47
C GLY A 82 1.99 -0.93 -0.18
N LYS A 83 1.36 -0.83 0.99
CA LYS A 83 2.02 -0.99 2.29
C LYS A 83 2.64 -2.37 2.46
N LEU A 84 1.93 -3.43 2.07
CA LEU A 84 2.44 -4.80 2.17
C LEU A 84 3.69 -5.00 1.31
N VAL A 85 3.71 -4.44 0.10
CA VAL A 85 4.89 -4.48 -0.79
C VAL A 85 6.07 -3.75 -0.13
N GLN A 86 5.84 -2.59 0.49
CA GLN A 86 6.89 -1.86 1.21
C GLN A 86 7.43 -2.68 2.39
N ILE A 87 6.56 -3.25 3.24
CA ILE A 87 6.97 -4.09 4.38
C ILE A 87 7.80 -5.29 3.89
N LYS A 88 7.38 -5.96 2.82
CA LYS A 88 8.14 -7.08 2.23
C LYS A 88 9.53 -6.66 1.77
N ARG A 89 9.65 -5.46 1.19
CA ARG A 89 10.95 -4.90 0.77
C ARG A 89 11.84 -4.65 1.99
N GLU A 90 11.33 -3.95 3.00
CA GLU A 90 12.10 -3.63 4.22
C GLU A 90 12.58 -4.89 4.96
N VAL A 91 11.72 -5.92 5.06
CA VAL A 91 12.10 -7.21 5.67
C VAL A 91 13.21 -7.90 4.86
N ARG A 92 13.12 -7.88 3.52
CA ARG A 92 14.17 -8.44 2.65
C ARG A 92 15.49 -7.69 2.81
N GLU A 93 15.46 -6.36 2.79
CA GLU A 93 16.64 -5.51 2.95
C GLU A 93 17.35 -5.79 4.28
N LYS A 94 16.61 -5.79 5.40
CA LYS A 94 17.16 -6.15 6.72
C LYS A 94 17.74 -7.56 6.76
N SER A 95 17.08 -8.52 6.10
CA SER A 95 17.62 -9.88 5.99
C SER A 95 18.92 -9.93 5.19
N MET A 96 19.06 -9.13 4.14
CA MET A 96 20.27 -9.06 3.33
C MET A 96 21.41 -8.36 4.09
N GLU A 97 21.13 -7.27 4.80
CA GLU A 97 22.10 -6.61 5.69
C GLU A 97 22.68 -7.60 6.70
N LYS A 98 21.82 -8.44 7.31
CA LYS A 98 22.30 -9.46 8.25
C LYS A 98 23.19 -10.51 7.60
N GLN A 99 22.88 -10.92 6.37
CA GLN A 99 23.73 -11.85 5.62
C GLN A 99 25.09 -11.24 5.28
N VAL A 100 25.12 -9.96 4.88
CA VAL A 100 26.37 -9.24 4.60
C VAL A 100 27.25 -9.19 5.85
N GLU A 101 26.68 -8.89 7.01
CA GLU A 101 27.40 -8.87 8.29
C GLU A 101 28.02 -10.25 8.61
N ILE A 102 27.27 -11.33 8.41
CA ILE A 102 27.76 -12.70 8.62
C ILE A 102 28.93 -13.00 7.68
N TYR A 103 28.80 -12.68 6.39
CA TYR A 103 29.86 -12.92 5.42
C TYR A 103 31.11 -12.09 5.70
N GLN A 104 30.98 -10.83 6.10
CA GLN A 104 32.13 -10.00 6.48
C GLN A 104 32.88 -10.59 7.68
N ASN A 105 32.16 -11.09 8.68
CA ASN A 105 32.78 -11.76 9.83
C ASN A 105 33.50 -13.06 9.43
N GLU A 106 32.92 -13.84 8.53
CA GLU A 106 33.53 -15.07 8.05
C GLU A 106 34.78 -14.81 7.21
N ILE A 107 34.73 -13.83 6.30
CA ILE A 107 35.89 -13.38 5.51
C ILE A 107 37.03 -12.95 6.44
N LYS A 108 36.72 -12.20 7.50
CA LYS A 108 37.74 -11.77 8.47
C LYS A 108 38.42 -12.96 9.16
N LYS A 109 37.64 -13.94 9.63
CA LYS A 109 38.19 -15.15 10.26
C LYS A 109 39.07 -15.94 9.30
N LEU A 110 38.62 -16.13 8.06
CA LEU A 110 39.37 -16.86 7.05
C LEU A 110 40.68 -16.16 6.69
N LEU A 111 40.69 -14.82 6.64
CA LEU A 111 41.92 -14.05 6.42
C LEU A 111 42.91 -14.20 7.58
N GLU A 112 42.44 -14.10 8.83
CA GLU A 112 43.28 -14.29 10.02
C GLU A 112 43.87 -15.71 10.08
N GLU A 113 43.07 -16.73 9.77
CA GLU A 113 43.52 -18.11 9.71
C GLU A 113 44.52 -18.35 8.58
N ASN A 114 44.28 -17.80 7.40
CA ASN A 114 45.18 -17.91 6.26
C ASN A 114 46.56 -17.31 6.58
N GLU A 115 46.59 -16.14 7.23
CA GLU A 115 47.83 -15.50 7.66
C GLU A 115 48.58 -16.32 8.72
N ARG A 116 47.85 -16.94 9.66
CA ARG A 116 48.45 -17.86 10.64
C ARG A 116 49.08 -19.08 9.95
N LEU A 117 48.34 -19.73 9.05
CA LEU A 117 48.80 -20.91 8.32
C LEU A 117 49.99 -20.59 7.41
N LYS A 118 50.03 -19.42 6.76
CA LYS A 118 51.20 -18.97 6.00
C LYS A 118 52.45 -18.86 6.87
N LYS A 119 52.34 -18.25 8.05
CA LYS A 119 53.47 -18.13 9.00
C LYS A 119 53.96 -19.49 9.47
N GLU A 120 53.04 -20.40 9.77
CA GLU A 120 53.37 -21.76 10.19
C GLU A 120 54.06 -22.54 9.06
N ASN A 121 53.52 -22.48 7.84
CA ASN A 121 54.17 -23.07 6.66
C ASN A 121 55.58 -22.53 6.45
N MET A 122 55.80 -21.22 6.54
CA MET A 122 57.14 -20.64 6.43
C MET A 122 58.11 -21.19 7.49
N MET A 123 57.66 -21.36 8.72
CA MET A 123 58.47 -21.91 9.81
C MET A 123 58.83 -23.38 9.57
N LEU A 124 57.86 -24.17 9.12
CA LEU A 124 58.04 -25.58 8.81
C LEU A 124 58.99 -25.76 7.61
N THR A 125 58.80 -25.02 6.53
CA THR A 125 59.68 -25.06 5.35
C THR A 125 61.14 -24.78 5.74
N ARG A 126 61.39 -23.73 6.53
CA ARG A 126 62.75 -23.43 7.02
C ARG A 126 63.34 -24.56 7.88
N LYS A 127 62.50 -25.25 8.67
CA LYS A 127 62.94 -26.37 9.51
C LYS A 127 63.31 -27.59 8.65
N VAL A 128 62.52 -27.86 7.62
CA VAL A 128 62.79 -28.93 6.64
C VAL A 128 64.09 -28.66 5.88
N GLU A 129 64.28 -27.44 5.37
CA GLU A 129 65.51 -27.03 4.68
C GLU A 129 66.76 -27.28 5.55
N LYS A 130 66.72 -26.84 6.81
CA LYS A 130 67.83 -27.05 7.77
C LYS A 130 68.13 -28.52 8.04
N LEU A 131 67.12 -29.38 8.08
CA LEU A 131 67.30 -30.83 8.27
C LEU A 131 67.84 -31.50 7.00
N SER A 132 67.49 -31.01 5.81
CA SER A 132 67.96 -31.54 4.53
C SER A 132 69.41 -31.17 4.17
N MET A 133 69.97 -30.14 4.82
CA MET A 133 71.37 -29.71 4.65
C MET A 133 72.36 -30.42 5.57
N LYS A 134 71.89 -31.39 6.38
CA LYS A 134 72.68 -32.14 7.35
C LYS A 134 72.83 -33.58 6.91
#